data_AF-A0AAV9G403-F1
#
_entry.id   AF-A0AAV9G403-F1
#
_cell.length_a   1.000
_cell.length_b   1.000
_cell.length_c   1.000
_cell.angle_alpha   90.00
_cell.angle_beta   90.00
_cell.angle_gamma   90.00
#
_symmetry.space_group_name_H-M   'P 1'
#
loop_
_entity.id
_entity.type
_entity.pdbx_description
1 polymer ?
#
loop_
_entity_poly.entity_id
_entity_poly.type
_entity_poly.pdbx_seq_one_letter_code
_entity_poly.pdbx_strand_id
1 'polypeptide(L)'
;LVAPLLSLDGLKYAILSHTWGKEEEEVSLQEMRDGTGDTKQGYLKIKGCMEQAKKDGLDYSWVDTCCIDKSSSAELQEAINSMFKWYSSAERCYAYLSDASRDADDQSFRNSKCFTRGLTLQELLAPKTVEFFDSKWNRIGSKSDAALEAAISEITGVPTPVIRGANLSAYGVQDRIDWLSGRKTSREEDQAYCLFGLLGVFLPVIYGEGKDHAMKRLKKEAGQRNTAGAGSVGDKTLTWRFEPESLLHSDGISGSAPCFVECEEDLIVMWRARENPLPPFLGFPLPF
;
A
#
# COMPACT_ATOMS: atom_id res chain seq x y z
N LEU A 1 -29.27 11.75 9.46
CA LEU A 1 -28.08 11.91 10.33
C LEU A 1 -26.87 11.72 9.44
N VAL A 2 -26.09 12.78 9.25
CA VAL A 2 -24.86 12.77 8.43
C VAL A 2 -23.88 11.85 9.13
N ALA A 3 -23.46 10.76 8.48
CA ALA A 3 -22.34 10.00 9.01
C ALA A 3 -21.12 10.92 9.01
N PRO A 4 -20.35 10.97 10.11
CA PRO A 4 -19.13 11.76 10.13
C PRO A 4 -18.24 11.29 8.99
N LEU A 5 -17.55 12.23 8.34
CA LEU A 5 -16.36 11.91 7.56
C LEU A 5 -15.53 10.94 8.41
N LEU A 6 -15.40 9.69 7.98
CA LEU A 6 -14.44 8.79 8.58
C LEU A 6 -13.08 9.40 8.30
N SER A 7 -12.56 10.14 9.29
CA SER A 7 -11.13 10.34 9.40
C SER A 7 -10.50 8.96 9.32
N LEU A 8 -9.36 8.84 8.62
CA LEU A 8 -8.53 7.63 8.72
C LEU A 8 -8.15 7.33 10.19
N ASP A 9 -8.27 8.31 11.08
CA ASP A 9 -8.11 8.13 12.52
C ASP A 9 -9.16 7.15 13.07
N GLY A 10 -8.69 5.93 13.36
CA GLY A 10 -9.49 4.89 14.00
C GLY A 10 -10.14 3.90 13.04
N LEU A 11 -10.05 4.11 11.73
CA LEU A 11 -10.52 3.14 10.75
C LEU A 11 -9.56 1.93 10.72
N LYS A 12 -10.07 0.75 11.02
CA LYS A 12 -9.33 -0.50 10.90
C LYS A 12 -9.63 -1.15 9.56
N TYR A 13 -8.60 -1.38 8.77
CA TYR A 13 -8.74 -1.98 7.45
C TYR A 13 -7.58 -2.92 7.14
N ALA A 14 -7.85 -3.87 6.25
CA ALA A 14 -6.85 -4.67 5.57
C ALA A 14 -6.37 -3.95 4.31
N ILE A 15 -5.14 -4.18 3.90
CA ILE A 15 -4.59 -3.67 2.64
C ILE A 15 -4.01 -4.81 1.81
N LEU A 16 -4.29 -4.83 0.50
CA LEU A 16 -3.77 -5.85 -0.41
C LEU A 16 -2.46 -5.39 -1.03
N SER A 17 -1.38 -6.10 -0.74
CA SER A 17 -0.16 -6.10 -1.55
C SER A 17 -0.27 -7.20 -2.59
N HIS A 18 -0.10 -6.87 -3.87
CA HIS A 18 -0.17 -7.87 -4.93
C HIS A 18 0.70 -7.51 -6.12
N THR A 19 1.13 -8.53 -6.85
CA THR A 19 1.66 -8.31 -8.19
C THR A 19 0.51 -8.27 -9.18
N TRP A 20 0.36 -7.14 -9.86
CA TRP A 20 -0.58 -7.05 -10.98
C TRP A 20 -0.22 -8.12 -12.02
N GLY A 21 -1.23 -8.81 -12.50
CA GLY A 21 -1.16 -9.64 -13.70
C GLY A 21 -1.08 -8.76 -14.94
N LYS A 22 -1.65 -9.23 -16.04
CA LYS A 22 -1.85 -8.34 -17.19
C LYS A 22 -2.92 -7.31 -16.88
N GLU A 23 -2.89 -6.16 -17.56
CA GLU A 23 -3.82 -5.05 -17.28
C GLU A 23 -5.28 -5.48 -17.48
N GLU A 24 -5.55 -6.31 -18.50
CA GLU A 24 -6.86 -6.89 -18.78
C GLU A 24 -7.36 -7.87 -17.70
N GLU A 25 -6.47 -8.38 -16.85
CA GLU A 25 -6.79 -9.31 -15.76
C GLU A 25 -7.07 -8.59 -14.44
N GLU A 26 -6.68 -7.32 -14.29
CA GLU A 26 -6.95 -6.53 -13.09
C GLU A 26 -8.29 -5.82 -13.17
N VAL A 27 -8.94 -5.60 -12.02
CA VAL A 27 -10.21 -4.87 -11.95
C VAL A 27 -9.96 -3.43 -11.58
N SER A 28 -10.41 -2.51 -12.43
CA SER A 28 -10.35 -1.06 -12.18
C SER A 28 -11.46 -0.59 -11.24
N LEU A 29 -11.33 0.64 -10.74
CA LEU A 29 -12.40 1.31 -9.95
C LEU A 29 -13.72 1.34 -10.72
N GLN A 30 -13.67 1.67 -12.01
CA GLN A 30 -14.85 1.78 -12.87
C GLN A 30 -15.52 0.42 -13.07
N GLU A 31 -14.76 -0.63 -13.36
CA GLU A 31 -15.30 -1.98 -13.53
C GLU A 31 -15.89 -2.56 -12.25
N MET A 32 -15.31 -2.21 -11.09
CA MET A 32 -15.90 -2.54 -9.79
C MET A 32 -17.23 -1.81 -9.56
N ARG A 33 -17.30 -0.50 -9.87
CA ARG A 33 -18.53 0.29 -9.72
C ARG A 33 -19.64 -0.18 -10.66
N ASP A 34 -19.29 -0.52 -11.89
CA ASP A 34 -20.23 -0.94 -12.93
C ASP A 34 -20.61 -2.43 -12.83
N GLY A 35 -19.95 -3.19 -11.95
CA GLY A 35 -20.18 -4.63 -11.78
C GLY A 35 -19.74 -5.47 -13.00
N THR A 36 -18.77 -4.98 -13.78
CA THR A 36 -18.29 -5.63 -15.01
C THR A 36 -16.96 -6.37 -14.83
N GLY A 37 -16.35 -6.26 -13.65
CA GLY A 37 -15.05 -6.85 -13.34
C GLY A 37 -15.05 -8.28 -12.78
N ASP A 38 -16.22 -8.85 -12.49
CA ASP A 38 -16.40 -10.13 -11.77
C ASP A 38 -15.80 -11.36 -12.49
N THR A 39 -15.70 -11.30 -13.81
CA THR A 39 -15.10 -12.36 -14.65
C THR A 39 -13.57 -12.34 -14.68
N LYS A 40 -12.93 -11.30 -14.15
CA LYS A 40 -11.47 -11.13 -14.21
C LYS A 40 -10.75 -11.87 -13.09
N GLN A 41 -9.52 -12.32 -13.35
CA GLN A 41 -8.69 -12.98 -12.34
C GLN A 41 -8.36 -12.08 -11.14
N GLY A 42 -8.21 -10.77 -11.37
CA GLY A 42 -8.01 -9.77 -10.32
C GLY A 42 -9.16 -9.70 -9.32
N TYR A 43 -10.39 -10.03 -9.76
CA TYR A 43 -11.55 -10.07 -8.87
C TYR A 43 -11.40 -11.11 -7.77
N LEU A 44 -10.82 -12.28 -8.08
CA LEU A 44 -10.55 -13.33 -7.10
C LEU A 44 -9.56 -12.89 -6.01
N LYS A 45 -8.62 -12.01 -6.37
CA LYS A 45 -7.67 -11.41 -5.40
C LYS A 45 -8.41 -10.45 -4.47
N ILE A 46 -9.29 -9.62 -5.02
CA ILE A 46 -10.09 -8.67 -4.23
C ILE A 46 -11.01 -9.44 -3.29
N LYS A 47 -11.76 -10.43 -3.81
CA LYS A 47 -12.67 -11.25 -3.02
C LYS A 47 -11.96 -11.97 -1.88
N GLY A 48 -10.85 -12.65 -2.16
CA GLY A 48 -10.10 -13.36 -1.11
C GLY A 48 -9.49 -12.42 -0.07
N CYS A 49 -9.11 -11.19 -0.46
CA CYS A 49 -8.67 -10.16 0.48
C CYS A 49 -9.80 -9.79 1.46
N MET A 50 -11.01 -9.58 0.95
CA MET A 50 -12.18 -9.28 1.76
C MET A 50 -12.58 -10.44 2.67
N GLU A 51 -12.59 -11.67 2.14
CA GLU A 51 -12.89 -12.86 2.93
C GLU A 51 -11.88 -13.04 4.07
N GLN A 52 -10.59 -12.78 3.81
CA GLN A 52 -9.57 -12.84 4.83
C GLN A 52 -9.69 -11.69 5.84
N ALA A 53 -9.97 -10.46 5.38
CA ALA A 53 -10.25 -9.32 6.24
C ALA A 53 -11.41 -9.61 7.20
N LYS A 54 -12.50 -10.18 6.68
CA LYS A 54 -13.67 -10.57 7.48
C LYS A 54 -13.32 -11.63 8.54
N LYS A 55 -12.51 -12.63 8.19
CA LYS A 55 -12.01 -13.64 9.15
C LYS A 55 -11.19 -13.02 10.27
N ASP A 56 -10.44 -11.97 9.96
CA ASP A 56 -9.60 -11.23 10.92
C ASP A 56 -10.35 -10.09 11.64
N GLY A 57 -11.68 -9.97 11.43
CA GLY A 57 -12.52 -8.98 12.09
C GLY A 57 -12.33 -7.55 11.57
N LEU A 58 -12.00 -7.40 10.29
CA LEU A 58 -11.83 -6.13 9.59
C LEU A 58 -12.96 -5.93 8.58
N ASP A 59 -13.69 -4.83 8.73
CA ASP A 59 -14.85 -4.52 7.88
C ASP A 59 -14.45 -3.92 6.52
N TYR A 60 -13.21 -3.42 6.41
CA TYR A 60 -12.75 -2.68 5.24
C TYR A 60 -11.46 -3.27 4.67
N SER A 61 -11.38 -3.29 3.34
CA SER A 61 -10.20 -3.63 2.57
C SER A 61 -9.83 -2.49 1.62
N TRP A 62 -8.54 -2.23 1.47
CA TRP A 62 -8.02 -1.31 0.46
C TRP A 62 -7.23 -2.08 -0.59
N VAL A 63 -7.53 -1.83 -1.85
CA VAL A 63 -6.86 -2.47 -2.99
C VAL A 63 -6.59 -1.41 -4.06
N ASP A 64 -5.32 -1.17 -4.41
CA ASP A 64 -4.89 -0.07 -5.27
C ASP A 64 -5.53 -0.09 -6.68
N THR A 65 -5.80 -1.27 -7.23
CA THR A 65 -6.37 -1.42 -8.57
C THR A 65 -7.80 -0.91 -8.67
N CYS A 66 -8.59 -1.09 -7.62
CA CYS A 66 -9.97 -0.65 -7.60
C CYS A 66 -10.27 0.52 -6.67
N CYS A 67 -9.40 0.86 -5.71
CA CYS A 67 -9.63 1.95 -4.75
C CYS A 67 -9.00 3.29 -5.16
N ILE A 68 -8.25 3.33 -6.26
CA ILE A 68 -7.66 4.55 -6.83
C ILE A 68 -8.29 4.79 -8.19
N ASP A 69 -8.84 5.99 -8.41
CA ASP A 69 -9.21 6.41 -9.77
C ASP A 69 -7.95 6.75 -10.58
N LYS A 70 -7.46 5.76 -11.33
CA LYS A 70 -6.31 5.92 -12.21
C LYS A 70 -6.60 6.81 -13.42
N SER A 71 -7.87 7.15 -13.70
CA SER A 71 -8.25 8.09 -14.76
C SER A 71 -8.07 9.55 -14.34
N SER A 72 -8.06 9.82 -13.03
CA SER A 72 -7.79 11.13 -12.45
C SER A 72 -6.31 11.29 -12.13
N SER A 73 -5.60 12.09 -12.92
CA SER A 73 -4.17 12.36 -12.70
C SER A 73 -3.89 12.99 -11.33
N ALA A 74 -4.82 13.83 -10.84
CA ALA A 74 -4.73 14.44 -9.52
C ALA A 74 -4.80 13.38 -8.41
N GLU A 75 -5.72 12.43 -8.52
CA GLU A 75 -5.86 11.35 -7.54
C GLU A 75 -4.73 10.34 -7.62
N LEU A 76 -4.28 9.97 -8.83
CA LEU A 76 -3.14 9.08 -9.01
C LEU A 76 -1.87 9.68 -8.37
N GLN A 77 -1.63 10.98 -8.58
CA GLN A 77 -0.52 11.69 -7.97
C GLN A 77 -0.63 11.71 -6.43
N GLU A 78 -1.82 11.98 -5.90
CA GLU A 78 -2.07 11.94 -4.47
C GLU A 78 -1.84 10.54 -3.89
N ALA A 79 -2.33 9.52 -4.58
CA ALA A 79 -2.21 8.13 -4.17
C ALA A 79 -0.75 7.68 -4.11
N ILE A 80 0.05 7.96 -5.13
CA ILE A 80 1.48 7.63 -5.14
C ILE A 80 2.22 8.29 -3.96
N ASN A 81 1.88 9.54 -3.64
CA ASN A 81 2.48 10.25 -2.49
C ASN A 81 1.96 9.74 -1.13
N SER A 82 0.81 9.07 -1.10
CA SER A 82 0.13 8.62 0.13
C SER A 82 0.24 7.12 0.39
N MET A 83 0.64 6.31 -0.60
CA MET A 83 0.67 4.84 -0.51
C MET A 83 1.39 4.36 0.75
N PHE A 84 2.60 4.85 1.03
CA PHE A 84 3.34 4.42 2.22
C PHE A 84 2.59 4.69 3.52
N LYS A 85 1.88 5.82 3.61
CA LYS A 85 1.03 6.15 4.77
C LYS A 85 -0.16 5.19 4.89
N TRP A 86 -0.81 4.86 3.78
CA TRP A 86 -1.93 3.93 3.77
C TRP A 86 -1.48 2.50 4.11
N TYR A 87 -0.32 2.06 3.63
CA TYR A 87 0.24 0.77 4.03
C TYR A 87 0.69 0.76 5.50
N SER A 88 1.28 1.83 6.01
CA SER A 88 1.73 1.89 7.42
C SER A 88 0.59 1.99 8.43
N SER A 89 -0.58 2.50 8.00
CA SER A 89 -1.77 2.65 8.84
C SER A 89 -2.70 1.44 8.80
N ALA A 90 -2.50 0.50 7.87
CA ALA A 90 -3.30 -0.72 7.78
C ALA A 90 -3.07 -1.64 8.99
N GLU A 91 -4.14 -2.28 9.47
CA GLU A 91 -4.06 -3.25 10.58
C GLU A 91 -3.41 -4.56 10.13
N ARG A 92 -3.70 -4.97 8.89
CA ARG A 92 -3.12 -6.14 8.23
C ARG A 92 -2.81 -5.82 6.78
N CYS A 93 -1.64 -6.24 6.31
CA CYS A 93 -1.33 -6.29 4.88
C CYS A 93 -1.34 -7.75 4.44
N TYR A 94 -2.17 -8.08 3.46
CA TYR A 94 -2.18 -9.39 2.83
C TYR A 94 -1.36 -9.32 1.54
N ALA A 95 -0.26 -10.07 1.48
CA ALA A 95 0.58 -10.18 0.31
C ALA A 95 0.16 -11.42 -0.51
N TYR A 96 -0.60 -11.20 -1.58
CA TYR A 96 -1.07 -12.26 -2.46
C TYR A 96 -0.02 -12.60 -3.52
N LEU A 97 0.50 -13.83 -3.46
CA LEU A 97 1.56 -14.34 -4.32
C LEU A 97 0.97 -15.31 -5.35
N SER A 98 0.62 -14.80 -6.54
CA SER A 98 0.05 -15.61 -7.62
C SER A 98 0.99 -16.70 -8.15
N ASP A 99 2.29 -16.55 -7.91
CA ASP A 99 3.37 -17.40 -8.43
C ASP A 99 4.12 -18.19 -7.33
N ALA A 100 3.59 -18.19 -6.11
CA ALA A 100 4.06 -19.04 -5.02
C ALA A 100 2.97 -20.06 -4.64
N SER A 101 3.39 -21.13 -3.96
CA SER A 101 2.49 -22.17 -3.46
C SER A 101 2.93 -22.55 -2.06
N ARG A 102 1.99 -22.60 -1.11
CA ARG A 102 2.27 -23.02 0.27
C ARG A 102 2.84 -24.44 0.34
N ASP A 103 2.32 -25.32 -0.50
CA ASP A 103 2.68 -26.75 -0.51
C ASP A 103 3.93 -27.04 -1.35
N ALA A 104 4.50 -26.03 -2.01
CA ALA A 104 5.74 -26.17 -2.77
C ALA A 104 6.97 -25.98 -1.86
N ASP A 105 8.15 -26.14 -2.44
CA ASP A 105 9.38 -25.79 -1.75
C ASP A 105 9.48 -24.27 -1.48
N ASP A 106 10.38 -23.92 -0.55
CA ASP A 106 10.73 -22.53 -0.21
C ASP A 106 11.19 -21.73 -1.45
N GLN A 107 11.60 -22.42 -2.51
CA GLN A 107 12.06 -21.79 -3.75
C GLN A 107 10.93 -21.04 -4.47
N SER A 108 9.68 -21.53 -4.42
CA SER A 108 8.54 -20.84 -5.02
C SER A 108 8.28 -19.47 -4.38
N PHE A 109 8.39 -19.37 -3.05
CA PHE A 109 8.32 -18.11 -2.33
C PHE A 109 9.48 -17.20 -2.71
N ARG A 110 10.72 -17.72 -2.66
CA ARG A 110 11.94 -16.96 -3.00
C ARG A 110 11.93 -16.36 -4.40
N ASN A 111 11.31 -17.06 -5.35
CA ASN A 111 11.23 -16.65 -6.75
C ASN A 111 10.02 -15.76 -7.06
N SER A 112 9.16 -15.47 -6.08
CA SER A 112 7.96 -14.70 -6.34
C SER A 112 8.29 -13.31 -6.88
N LYS A 113 7.53 -12.88 -7.89
CA LYS A 113 7.62 -11.55 -8.49
C LYS A 113 7.40 -10.43 -7.48
N CYS A 114 6.78 -10.70 -6.33
CA CYS A 114 6.62 -9.69 -5.28
C CYS A 114 7.97 -9.14 -4.78
N PHE A 115 9.06 -9.92 -4.84
CA PHE A 115 10.37 -9.44 -4.42
C PHE A 115 11.14 -8.67 -5.50
N THR A 116 10.69 -8.76 -6.75
CA THR A 116 11.33 -8.10 -7.90
C THR A 116 10.49 -6.97 -8.48
N ARG A 117 9.34 -6.64 -7.89
CA ARG A 117 8.52 -5.48 -8.28
C ARG A 117 8.90 -4.25 -7.45
N GLY A 118 8.87 -3.06 -8.06
CA GLY A 118 9.27 -1.81 -7.38
C GLY A 118 8.36 -1.48 -6.19
N LEU A 119 7.05 -1.31 -6.45
CA LEU A 119 6.09 -0.81 -5.44
C LEU A 119 5.97 -1.75 -4.25
N THR A 120 6.10 -3.06 -4.43
CA THR A 120 6.02 -4.04 -3.34
C THR A 120 7.11 -3.84 -2.27
N LEU A 121 8.17 -3.06 -2.53
CA LEU A 121 9.13 -2.67 -1.51
C LEU A 121 8.46 -1.86 -0.39
N GLN A 122 7.71 -0.81 -0.73
CA GLN A 122 6.98 -0.04 0.28
C GLN A 122 5.84 -0.85 0.90
N GLU A 123 5.19 -1.72 0.13
CA GLU A 123 4.11 -2.58 0.62
C GLU A 123 4.61 -3.63 1.64
N LEU A 124 5.88 -4.04 1.54
CA LEU A 124 6.55 -4.93 2.50
C LEU A 124 6.99 -4.19 3.77
N LEU A 125 7.57 -2.99 3.60
CA LEU A 125 8.25 -2.27 4.68
C LEU A 125 7.37 -1.32 5.47
N ALA A 126 6.33 -0.76 4.85
CA ALA A 126 5.46 0.21 5.51
C ALA A 126 4.52 -0.42 6.56
N PRO A 127 3.82 -1.55 6.28
CA PRO A 127 2.91 -2.16 7.25
C PRO A 127 3.68 -2.77 8.42
N LYS A 128 3.07 -2.79 9.60
CA LYS A 128 3.60 -3.52 10.76
C LYS A 128 3.49 -5.03 10.56
N THR A 129 2.35 -5.48 10.04
CA THR A 129 2.03 -6.89 9.82
C THR A 129 1.84 -7.15 8.33
N VAL A 130 2.61 -8.09 7.78
CA VAL A 130 2.43 -8.62 6.43
C VAL A 130 2.26 -10.13 6.53
N GLU A 131 1.18 -10.64 5.95
CA GLU A 131 0.89 -12.07 5.84
C GLU A 131 0.87 -12.48 4.38
N PHE A 132 1.64 -13.50 4.03
CA PHE A 132 1.79 -14.00 2.68
C PHE A 132 0.78 -15.11 2.41
N PHE A 133 0.11 -15.03 1.27
CA PHE A 133 -0.86 -16.00 0.80
C PHE A 133 -0.48 -16.49 -0.60
N ASP A 134 -0.72 -17.76 -0.87
CA ASP A 134 -0.56 -18.32 -2.22
C ASP A 134 -1.76 -17.99 -3.13
N SER A 135 -1.67 -18.46 -4.39
CA SER A 135 -2.73 -18.28 -5.40
C SER A 135 -4.10 -18.89 -5.03
N LYS A 136 -4.18 -19.72 -4.00
CA LYS A 136 -5.42 -20.32 -3.49
C LYS A 136 -5.86 -19.71 -2.16
N TRP A 137 -5.26 -18.58 -1.76
CA TRP A 137 -5.49 -17.95 -0.45
C TRP A 137 -5.13 -18.83 0.75
N ASN A 138 -4.19 -19.78 0.58
CA ASN A 138 -3.60 -20.47 1.72
C ASN A 138 -2.49 -19.61 2.32
N ARG A 139 -2.52 -19.42 3.64
CA ARG A 139 -1.48 -18.69 4.37
C ARG A 139 -0.14 -19.43 4.31
N ILE A 140 0.87 -18.78 3.75
CA ILE A 140 2.27 -19.23 3.71
C ILE A 140 2.95 -18.91 5.04
N GLY A 141 2.81 -17.67 5.52
CA GLY A 141 3.40 -17.21 6.78
C GLY A 141 3.39 -15.69 6.91
N SER A 142 4.03 -15.16 7.95
CA SER A 142 4.19 -13.73 8.20
C SER A 142 5.62 -13.28 7.93
N LYS A 143 5.81 -12.00 7.56
CA LYS A 143 7.15 -11.39 7.47
C LYS A 143 7.94 -11.44 8.78
N SER A 144 7.27 -11.62 9.91
CA SER A 144 7.88 -11.76 11.24
C SER A 144 8.21 -13.21 11.62
N ASP A 145 7.84 -14.19 10.79
CA ASP A 145 8.22 -15.59 11.00
C ASP A 145 9.73 -15.72 10.71
N ALA A 146 10.51 -16.28 11.64
CA ALA A 146 11.97 -16.26 11.58
C ALA A 146 12.56 -16.83 10.26
N ALA A 147 11.95 -17.89 9.72
CA ALA A 147 12.39 -18.47 8.45
C ALA A 147 12.11 -17.56 7.25
N LEU A 148 10.91 -16.96 7.18
CA LEU A 148 10.54 -16.06 6.09
C LEU A 148 11.30 -14.74 6.20
N GLU A 149 11.49 -14.22 7.40
CA GLU A 149 12.29 -13.02 7.64
C GLU A 149 13.73 -13.17 7.12
N ALA A 150 14.37 -14.30 7.42
CA ALA A 150 15.70 -14.61 6.90
C ALA A 150 15.70 -14.69 5.37
N ALA A 151 14.74 -15.39 4.78
CA ALA A 151 14.59 -15.48 3.32
C ALA A 151 14.36 -14.11 2.68
N ILE A 152 13.45 -13.29 3.22
CA ILE A 152 13.16 -11.93 2.73
C ILE A 152 14.41 -11.07 2.79
N SER A 153 15.17 -11.12 3.89
CA SER A 153 16.42 -10.35 4.03
C SER A 153 17.45 -10.76 2.98
N GLU A 154 17.60 -12.06 2.74
CA GLU A 154 18.52 -12.60 1.74
C GLU A 154 18.12 -12.20 0.30
N ILE A 155 16.83 -12.32 -0.05
CA ILE A 155 16.33 -12.01 -1.39
C ILE A 155 16.45 -10.50 -1.69
N THR A 156 16.06 -9.66 -0.72
CA THR A 156 15.88 -8.22 -0.94
C THR A 156 17.11 -7.38 -0.59
N GLY A 157 18.06 -7.94 0.17
CA GLY A 157 19.17 -7.19 0.76
C GLY A 157 18.74 -6.20 1.86
N VAL A 158 17.46 -6.20 2.25
CA VAL A 158 16.95 -5.35 3.32
C VAL A 158 17.35 -5.95 4.67
N PRO A 159 17.96 -5.18 5.59
CA PRO A 159 18.35 -5.70 6.90
C PRO A 159 17.14 -6.21 7.70
N THR A 160 17.31 -7.32 8.41
CA THR A 160 16.27 -7.89 9.30
C THR A 160 15.63 -6.86 10.26
N PRO A 161 16.38 -5.94 10.92
CA PRO A 161 15.76 -4.92 11.75
C PRO A 161 14.76 -4.04 10.98
N VAL A 162 15.03 -3.72 9.72
CA VAL A 162 14.15 -2.93 8.86
C VAL A 162 12.89 -3.71 8.51
N ILE A 163 13.01 -5.01 8.20
CA ILE A 163 11.85 -5.88 7.94
C ILE A 163 10.90 -5.93 9.15
N ARG A 164 11.47 -5.94 10.37
CA ARG A 164 10.75 -5.87 11.66
C ARG A 164 10.15 -4.49 11.97
N GLY A 165 10.39 -3.48 11.14
CA GLY A 165 9.85 -2.13 11.34
C GLY A 165 10.77 -1.18 12.12
N ALA A 166 12.09 -1.38 12.07
CA ALA A 166 13.03 -0.38 12.58
C ALA A 166 12.84 0.98 11.88
N ASN A 167 13.23 2.05 12.57
CA ASN A 167 13.09 3.40 12.04
C ASN A 167 13.95 3.58 10.78
N LEU A 168 13.30 3.82 9.64
CA LEU A 168 13.97 3.99 8.34
C LEU A 168 14.91 5.21 8.31
N SER A 169 14.67 6.23 9.15
CA SER A 169 15.56 7.40 9.21
C SER A 169 16.92 7.10 9.85
N ALA A 170 17.08 5.96 10.52
CA ALA A 170 18.37 5.48 11.01
C ALA A 170 19.30 5.03 9.87
N TYR A 171 18.77 4.87 8.65
CA TYR A 171 19.51 4.43 7.47
C TYR A 171 19.72 5.59 6.50
N GLY A 172 20.88 5.58 5.82
CA GLY A 172 21.24 6.58 4.84
C GLY A 172 20.22 6.65 3.69
N VAL A 173 20.20 7.78 2.98
CA VAL A 173 19.39 7.90 1.76
C VAL A 173 19.86 6.87 0.72
N GLN A 174 21.18 6.65 0.60
CA GLN A 174 21.72 5.69 -0.35
C GLN A 174 21.35 4.25 0.02
N ASP A 175 21.46 3.85 1.30
CA ASP A 175 21.05 2.51 1.75
C ASP A 175 19.59 2.20 1.38
N ARG A 176 18.69 3.16 1.60
CA ARG A 176 17.26 3.02 1.27
C ARG A 176 17.00 2.95 -0.23
N ILE A 177 17.79 3.66 -1.04
CA ILE A 177 17.75 3.54 -2.50
C ILE A 177 18.25 2.16 -2.94
N ASP A 178 19.30 1.63 -2.30
CA ASP A 178 19.91 0.36 -2.66
C ASP A 178 18.98 -0.83 -2.40
N TRP A 179 18.01 -0.73 -1.48
CA TRP A 179 16.96 -1.73 -1.28
C TRP A 179 16.01 -1.89 -2.49
N LEU A 180 16.06 -0.96 -3.45
CA LEU A 180 15.35 -1.08 -4.72
C LEU A 180 16.16 -1.89 -5.76
N SER A 181 17.41 -2.23 -5.47
CA SER A 181 18.27 -2.98 -6.41
C SER A 181 17.61 -4.29 -6.85
N GLY A 182 17.71 -4.58 -8.15
CA GLY A 182 17.10 -5.77 -8.77
C GLY A 182 15.59 -5.66 -9.01
N ARG A 183 14.91 -4.64 -8.50
CA ARG A 183 13.46 -4.45 -8.70
C ARG A 183 13.14 -3.77 -10.03
N LYS A 184 12.03 -4.17 -10.63
CA LYS A 184 11.50 -3.73 -11.93
C LYS A 184 10.19 -2.99 -11.76
N THR A 185 9.94 -2.06 -12.66
CA THR A 185 8.72 -1.25 -12.69
C THR A 185 8.16 -1.20 -14.10
N SER A 186 6.84 -1.01 -14.23
CA SER A 186 6.19 -0.93 -15.54
C SER A 186 6.51 0.38 -16.25
N ARG A 187 6.49 1.50 -15.51
CA ARG A 187 6.99 2.79 -15.99
C ARG A 187 8.37 3.06 -15.41
N GLU A 188 9.22 3.69 -16.19
CA GLU A 188 10.63 3.87 -15.82
C GLU A 188 10.78 4.84 -14.63
N GLU A 189 9.89 5.83 -14.51
CA GLU A 189 9.88 6.82 -13.44
C GLU A 189 9.42 6.24 -12.09
N ASP A 190 8.65 5.15 -12.11
CA ASP A 190 8.23 4.47 -10.89
C ASP A 190 9.45 3.96 -10.10
N GLN A 191 10.62 3.78 -10.72
CA GLN A 191 11.88 3.51 -10.02
C GLN A 191 12.20 4.59 -8.98
N ALA A 192 11.80 5.85 -9.22
CA ALA A 192 11.89 6.90 -8.21
C ALA A 192 10.66 6.90 -7.30
N TYR A 193 9.45 6.75 -7.87
CA TYR A 193 8.21 6.94 -7.10
C TYR A 193 8.00 5.87 -6.02
N CYS A 194 8.48 4.64 -6.22
CA CYS A 194 8.45 3.59 -5.19
C CYS A 194 9.22 3.95 -3.91
N LEU A 195 10.13 4.94 -3.96
CA LEU A 195 10.98 5.37 -2.85
C LEU A 195 10.41 6.57 -2.10
N PHE A 196 9.29 7.16 -2.53
CA PHE A 196 8.76 8.39 -1.94
C PHE A 196 8.52 8.24 -0.43
N GLY A 197 7.79 7.19 -0.05
CA GLY A 197 7.52 6.89 1.35
C GLY A 197 8.76 6.52 2.16
N LEU A 198 9.64 5.67 1.60
CA LEU A 198 10.86 5.23 2.27
C LEU A 198 11.79 6.41 2.59
N LEU A 199 11.88 7.37 1.68
CA LEU A 199 12.70 8.58 1.84
C LEU A 199 11.94 9.72 2.53
N GLY A 200 10.64 9.55 2.77
CA GLY A 200 9.77 10.57 3.31
C GLY A 200 9.81 11.83 2.45
N VAL A 201 9.73 11.70 1.13
CA VAL A 201 9.66 12.81 0.16
C VAL A 201 8.24 12.95 -0.41
N PHE A 202 7.87 14.17 -0.80
CA PHE A 202 6.62 14.45 -1.50
C PHE A 202 6.96 15.22 -2.76
N LEU A 203 6.68 14.66 -3.93
CA LEU A 203 7.09 15.22 -5.20
C LEU A 203 5.98 15.05 -6.25
N PRO A 204 5.92 15.95 -7.25
CA PRO A 204 5.08 15.73 -8.41
C PRO A 204 5.44 14.43 -9.13
N VAL A 205 4.40 13.69 -9.53
CA VAL A 205 4.49 12.50 -10.38
C VAL A 205 4.36 12.97 -11.82
N ILE A 206 5.44 12.86 -12.59
CA ILE A 206 5.53 13.34 -13.96
C ILE A 206 5.92 12.15 -14.84
N TYR A 207 4.95 11.49 -15.44
CA TYR A 207 5.23 10.45 -16.43
C TYR A 207 5.65 11.10 -17.76
N GLY A 208 6.72 10.59 -18.36
CA GLY A 208 7.38 11.14 -19.54
C GLY A 208 8.61 12.00 -19.23
N GLU A 209 8.96 12.23 -17.96
CA GLU A 209 10.21 12.93 -17.61
C GLU A 209 11.46 12.02 -17.72
N GLY A 210 11.27 10.70 -17.75
CA GLY A 210 12.33 9.70 -17.78
C GLY A 210 12.93 9.39 -16.40
N LYS A 211 13.42 8.15 -16.24
CA LYS A 211 13.93 7.62 -14.96
C LYS A 211 15.02 8.47 -14.34
N ASP A 212 15.97 8.94 -15.14
CA ASP A 212 17.13 9.68 -14.64
C ASP A 212 16.74 11.04 -14.06
N HIS A 213 15.78 11.73 -14.67
CA HIS A 213 15.24 12.99 -14.17
C HIS A 213 14.43 12.78 -12.89
N ALA A 214 13.53 11.79 -12.87
CA ALA A 214 12.75 11.42 -11.69
C ALA A 214 13.66 11.10 -10.49
N MET A 215 14.69 10.28 -10.71
CA MET A 215 15.67 9.90 -9.69
C MET A 215 16.52 11.08 -9.23
N LYS A 216 16.87 12.01 -10.13
CA LYS A 216 17.60 13.23 -9.77
C LYS A 216 16.76 14.14 -8.86
N ARG A 217 15.46 14.32 -9.14
CA ARG A 217 14.55 15.09 -8.27
C ARG A 217 14.41 14.44 -6.90
N LEU A 218 14.20 13.12 -6.88
CA LEU A 218 14.12 12.32 -5.66
C LEU A 218 15.35 12.51 -4.76
N LYS A 219 16.55 12.30 -5.29
CA LYS A 219 17.81 12.42 -4.54
C LYS A 219 18.03 13.85 -4.03
N LYS A 220 17.69 14.86 -4.83
CA LYS A 220 17.79 16.28 -4.43
C LYS A 220 16.89 16.58 -3.24
N GLU A 221 15.61 16.18 -3.30
CA GLU A 221 14.64 16.42 -2.22
C GLU A 221 15.04 15.67 -0.94
N ALA A 222 15.43 14.39 -1.06
CA ALA A 222 15.86 13.59 0.08
C ALA A 222 17.12 14.16 0.77
N GLY A 223 18.07 14.69 -0.01
CA GLY A 223 19.27 15.33 0.53
C GLY A 223 18.98 16.61 1.31
N GLN A 224 18.04 17.44 0.83
CA GLN A 224 17.66 18.69 1.50
C GLN A 224 17.02 18.44 2.87
N ARG A 225 16.16 17.42 2.98
CA ARG A 225 15.52 17.04 4.26
C ARG A 225 16.51 16.54 5.31
N ASN A 226 17.55 15.80 4.89
CA ASN A 226 18.61 15.38 5.80
C ASN A 226 19.44 16.54 6.35
N THR A 227 19.71 17.57 5.55
CA THR A 227 20.48 18.75 6.00
C THR A 227 19.70 19.64 6.97
N ALA A 228 18.37 19.70 6.87
CA ALA A 228 17.53 20.48 7.77
C ALA A 228 17.41 19.85 9.19
N GLY A 229 17.70 18.56 9.34
CA GLY A 229 17.67 17.84 10.62
C GLY A 229 18.97 17.87 11.43
N ALA A 230 20.06 18.45 10.90
CA ALA A 230 21.39 18.42 11.52
C ALA A 230 21.69 19.60 12.49
N GLY A 231 20.65 20.32 12.94
CA GLY A 231 20.76 21.44 13.89
C GLY A 231 20.50 21.03 15.35
N SER A 232 21.56 20.76 16.10
CA SER A 232 21.65 20.57 17.56
C SER A 232 20.97 19.35 18.20
N VAL A 233 21.78 18.64 19.00
CA VAL A 233 21.48 17.44 19.76
C VAL A 233 20.63 17.79 20.99
N GLY A 234 19.47 17.16 21.08
CA GLY A 234 18.67 17.02 22.27
C GLY A 234 17.69 15.87 22.04
N ASP A 235 17.84 14.81 22.82
CA ASP A 235 17.04 13.59 22.86
C ASP A 235 15.60 13.78 22.35
N LYS A 236 15.40 13.49 21.07
CA LYS A 236 14.10 13.31 20.45
C LYS A 236 14.16 11.99 19.72
N THR A 237 13.67 10.96 20.39
CA THR A 237 13.11 9.80 19.71
C THR A 237 12.22 10.34 18.59
N LEU A 238 12.64 10.21 17.33
CA LEU A 238 11.76 10.42 16.18
C LEU A 238 10.80 9.22 16.14
N THR A 239 9.93 9.16 17.15
CA THR A 239 8.65 8.51 17.02
C THR A 239 7.94 9.24 15.90
N TRP A 240 7.48 8.51 14.89
CA TRP A 240 6.45 8.98 13.97
C TRP A 240 5.20 9.33 14.80
N ARG A 241 5.17 10.51 15.41
CA ARG A 241 3.96 11.12 15.96
C ARG A 241 3.39 11.95 14.83
N PHE A 242 2.38 11.39 14.20
CA PHE A 242 1.41 12.17 13.44
C PHE A 242 0.65 12.99 14.48
N GLU A 243 1.05 14.24 14.73
CA GLU A 243 0.14 15.21 15.33
C GLU A 243 -0.74 15.73 14.18
N PRO A 244 -2.07 15.51 14.22
CA PRO A 244 -2.97 15.89 13.12
C PRO A 244 -3.01 17.40 12.84
N GLU A 245 -2.43 18.22 13.72
CA GLU A 245 -2.62 19.66 13.72
C GLU A 245 -1.68 20.42 12.78
N SER A 246 -0.51 19.89 12.40
CA SER A 246 0.47 20.67 11.63
C SER A 246 0.23 20.73 10.12
N LEU A 247 -0.88 20.16 9.62
CA LEU A 247 -1.34 20.32 8.22
C LEU A 247 -2.64 21.14 8.10
N LEU A 248 -3.17 21.68 9.19
CA LEU A 248 -4.22 22.70 9.16
C LEU A 248 -3.59 24.10 9.04
N HIS A 249 -2.74 24.30 8.04
CA HIS A 249 -2.53 25.65 7.53
C HIS A 249 -3.50 25.91 6.38
N SER A 250 -4.16 27.05 6.49
CA SER A 250 -5.41 27.48 5.89
C SER A 250 -5.46 27.60 4.38
N ASP A 251 -4.48 27.09 3.64
CA ASP A 251 -4.41 27.23 2.19
C ASP A 251 -3.90 25.95 1.51
N GLY A 252 -4.84 25.03 1.23
CA GLY A 252 -4.82 24.15 0.07
C GLY A 252 -3.71 23.10 -0.06
N ILE A 253 -3.85 21.97 0.66
CA ILE A 253 -3.85 20.62 0.03
C ILE A 253 -5.01 19.86 0.66
N SER A 254 -6.14 19.87 -0.06
CA SER A 254 -7.33 19.11 0.29
C SER A 254 -7.08 17.64 -0.07
N GLY A 255 -6.51 16.88 0.86
CA GLY A 255 -6.33 15.44 0.67
C GLY A 255 -7.68 14.75 0.51
N SER A 256 -7.84 13.94 -0.54
CA SER A 256 -8.97 13.03 -0.67
C SER A 256 -8.72 11.79 0.18
N ALA A 257 -9.70 11.38 0.98
CA ALA A 257 -9.61 10.12 1.71
C ALA A 257 -9.51 8.96 0.70
N PRO A 258 -8.67 7.93 0.95
CA PRO A 258 -8.62 6.76 0.08
C PRO A 258 -9.98 6.08 0.03
N CYS A 259 -10.27 5.42 -1.10
CA CYS A 259 -11.48 4.61 -1.22
C CYS A 259 -11.29 3.25 -0.54
N PHE A 260 -12.33 2.68 0.07
CA PHE A 260 -12.28 1.34 0.66
C PHE A 260 -13.38 0.45 0.11
N VAL A 261 -13.12 -0.85 0.09
CA VAL A 261 -14.08 -1.92 -0.15
C VAL A 261 -14.61 -2.43 1.19
N GLU A 262 -15.92 -2.37 1.38
CA GLU A 262 -16.62 -2.94 2.54
C GLU A 262 -16.81 -4.45 2.39
N CYS A 263 -16.51 -5.20 3.45
CA CYS A 263 -16.47 -6.66 3.48
C CYS A 263 -17.83 -7.28 3.88
N GLU A 264 -18.92 -6.83 3.25
CA GLU A 264 -20.27 -7.40 3.43
C GLU A 264 -20.52 -8.63 2.53
N GLU A 265 -21.55 -9.42 2.88
CA GLU A 265 -21.94 -10.71 2.29
C GLU A 265 -21.71 -10.84 0.76
N ASP A 266 -20.57 -11.41 0.32
CA ASP A 266 -20.16 -11.58 -1.09
C ASP A 266 -20.28 -10.33 -2.00
N LEU A 267 -20.67 -9.19 -1.45
CA LEU A 267 -21.03 -7.95 -2.13
C LEU A 267 -19.94 -6.92 -1.85
N ILE A 268 -19.46 -6.29 -2.91
CA ILE A 268 -18.37 -5.31 -2.84
C ILE A 268 -18.99 -3.92 -2.91
N VAL A 269 -18.90 -3.17 -1.81
CA VAL A 269 -19.33 -1.76 -1.76
C VAL A 269 -18.12 -0.86 -1.59
N MET A 270 -18.01 0.17 -2.44
CA MET A 270 -16.88 1.10 -2.44
C MET A 270 -17.21 2.44 -1.77
N TRP A 271 -16.34 2.93 -0.89
CA TRP A 271 -16.57 4.16 -0.12
C TRP A 271 -15.60 5.27 -0.47
N ARG A 272 -16.07 6.41 -1.00
CA ARG A 272 -15.23 7.60 -1.24
C ARG A 272 -15.88 8.85 -0.64
N ALA A 273 -15.18 9.51 0.27
CA ALA A 273 -15.71 10.61 1.09
C ALA A 273 -16.28 11.81 0.31
N ARG A 274 -15.88 12.04 -0.95
CA ARG A 274 -16.38 13.15 -1.77
C ARG A 274 -17.53 12.77 -2.71
N GLU A 275 -17.72 11.49 -2.99
CA GLU A 275 -18.66 11.03 -4.04
C GLU A 275 -19.84 10.23 -3.48
N ASN A 276 -19.75 9.67 -2.27
CA ASN A 276 -20.80 8.84 -1.67
C ASN A 276 -21.32 9.42 -0.35
N PRO A 277 -22.39 10.24 -0.35
CA PRO A 277 -23.13 10.56 0.86
C PRO A 277 -24.02 9.37 1.27
N LEU A 278 -23.44 8.35 1.92
CA LEU A 278 -24.07 7.16 2.51
C LEU A 278 -24.87 6.23 1.55
N PRO A 279 -24.91 4.91 1.81
CA PRO A 279 -25.87 4.02 1.15
C PRO A 279 -27.28 4.28 1.70
N PRO A 280 -28.34 4.17 0.88
CA PRO A 280 -29.66 3.98 1.41
C PRO A 280 -29.70 2.60 2.10
N PHE A 281 -29.73 2.59 3.43
CA PHE A 281 -30.31 1.45 4.15
C PHE A 281 -31.77 1.33 3.68
N LEU A 282 -32.01 0.46 2.71
CA LEU A 282 -33.34 -0.01 2.34
C LEU A 282 -33.41 -1.50 2.65
N GLY A 283 -34.00 -1.79 3.81
CA GLY A 283 -34.89 -2.94 3.97
C GLY A 283 -34.26 -4.23 4.48
N PHE A 284 -34.02 -4.32 5.80
CA PHE A 284 -34.37 -5.55 6.49
C PHE A 284 -35.90 -5.73 6.44
N PRO A 285 -36.44 -6.91 6.09
CA PRO A 285 -37.60 -7.41 6.77
C PRO A 285 -37.11 -8.26 7.96
N LEU A 286 -37.30 -7.74 9.17
CA LEU A 286 -37.34 -8.55 10.38
C LEU A 286 -38.64 -9.40 10.38
N PRO A 287 -38.68 -10.50 11.16
CA PRO A 287 -39.52 -11.66 10.89
C PRO A 287 -40.95 -11.49 11.41
N PHE A 288 -41.90 -12.09 10.69
CA PHE A 288 -43.13 -12.69 11.21
C PHE A 288 -43.49 -13.90 10.35
#